data_AF-A0A1F4QY18-F1
#
_entry.id   AF-A0A1F4QY18-F1
#
_cell.length_a   1.000
_cell.length_b   1.000
_cell.length_c   1.000
_cell.angle_alpha   90.00
_cell.angle_beta   90.00
_cell.angle_gamma   90.00
#
_symmetry.space_group_name_H-M   'P 1'
#
loop_
_entity.id
_entity.type
_entity.pdbx_description
1 polymer ?
#
loop_
_entity_poly.entity_id
_entity_poly.type
_entity_poly.pdbx_seq_one_letter_code
_entity_poly.pdbx_strand_id
1 'polypeptide(L)'
;MSFDIDKFKNTNFTPREAGIEVPALSVFFPEDEKPVWKVRGLTADEVARCNEAAAKNKTVEAIAEALATGGKSEQVEAIRKVLGVSTSVHSEIAKRMEQLVLGSIDPVVSLDMAVKLATVLPVEFYQITNEILKLTGLGHVPGFQPGSGEKKTSGPV
;
A
#
# COMPACT_ATOMS: atom_id res chain seq x y z
N MET A 1 -7.30 4.08 37.17
CA MET A 1 -7.78 2.86 36.48
C MET A 1 -6.59 2.19 35.84
N SER A 2 -6.39 0.90 36.07
CA SER A 2 -5.35 0.09 35.41
C SER A 2 -5.84 -0.46 34.08
N PHE A 3 -4.91 -0.85 33.21
CA PHE A 3 -5.23 -1.52 31.96
C PHE A 3 -5.69 -2.96 32.20
N ASP A 4 -6.82 -3.35 31.60
CA ASP A 4 -7.37 -4.70 31.70
C ASP A 4 -6.73 -5.62 30.63
N ILE A 5 -5.71 -6.37 31.05
CA ILE A 5 -4.91 -7.24 30.17
C ILE A 5 -5.77 -8.38 29.61
N ASP A 6 -6.60 -8.99 30.44
CA ASP A 6 -7.37 -10.17 30.06
C ASP A 6 -8.48 -9.78 29.07
N LYS A 7 -9.14 -8.64 29.31
CA LYS A 7 -10.10 -8.10 28.34
C LYS A 7 -9.45 -7.80 27.00
N PHE A 8 -8.27 -7.18 26.99
CA PHE A 8 -7.56 -6.88 25.73
C PHE A 8 -7.21 -8.15 24.95
N LYS A 9 -6.62 -9.15 25.62
CA LYS A 9 -6.22 -10.42 24.98
C LYS A 9 -7.41 -11.20 24.40
N ASN A 10 -8.56 -11.13 25.05
CA ASN A 10 -9.77 -11.84 24.64
C ASN A 10 -10.63 -11.04 23.64
N THR A 11 -10.26 -9.80 23.32
CA THR A 11 -10.98 -8.98 22.37
C THR A 11 -10.56 -9.34 20.94
N ASN A 12 -11.53 -9.60 20.08
CA ASN A 12 -11.27 -9.74 18.64
C ASN A 12 -11.10 -8.35 18.02
N PHE A 13 -9.98 -8.13 17.33
CA PHE A 13 -9.66 -6.87 16.68
C PHE A 13 -9.66 -7.07 15.17
N THR A 14 -10.37 -6.20 14.44
CA THR A 14 -10.36 -6.19 12.97
C THR A 14 -9.69 -4.91 12.45
N PRO A 15 -9.01 -4.99 11.29
CA PRO A 15 -8.41 -3.80 10.70
C PRO A 15 -9.52 -2.80 10.37
N ARG A 16 -9.20 -1.51 10.49
CA ARG A 16 -10.10 -0.47 9.99
C ARG A 16 -10.07 -0.50 8.47
N GLU A 17 -11.23 -0.28 7.86
CA GLU A 17 -11.40 -0.19 6.42
C GLU A 17 -11.96 1.19 6.05
N ALA A 18 -11.60 1.69 4.87
CA ALA A 18 -12.17 2.91 4.30
C ALA A 18 -12.33 2.78 2.79
N GLY A 19 -13.38 3.41 2.26
CA GLY A 19 -13.56 3.66 0.83
C GLY A 19 -13.10 5.06 0.48
N ILE A 20 -12.34 5.19 -0.61
CA ILE A 20 -11.79 6.44 -1.11
C ILE A 20 -12.33 6.67 -2.51
N GLU A 21 -12.98 7.80 -2.75
CA GLU A 21 -13.42 8.15 -4.11
C GLU A 21 -12.20 8.45 -4.99
N VAL A 22 -12.12 7.81 -6.15
CA VAL A 22 -11.03 7.93 -7.13
C VAL A 22 -11.58 8.34 -8.51
N PRO A 23 -12.06 9.58 -8.69
CA PRO A 23 -12.73 10.02 -9.92
C PRO A 23 -11.88 9.86 -11.19
N ALA A 24 -10.56 10.01 -11.08
CA ALA A 24 -9.63 9.84 -12.21
C ALA A 24 -9.59 8.39 -12.74
N LEU A 25 -10.04 7.42 -11.94
CA LEU A 25 -10.16 6.02 -12.31
C LEU A 25 -11.57 5.63 -12.77
N SER A 26 -12.53 6.56 -12.82
CA SER A 26 -13.94 6.29 -13.14
C SER A 26 -14.16 5.44 -14.39
N VAL A 27 -13.36 5.62 -15.43
CA VAL A 27 -13.44 4.85 -16.68
C VAL A 27 -13.17 3.34 -16.53
N PHE A 28 -12.59 2.93 -15.39
CA PHE A 28 -12.29 1.53 -15.07
C PHE A 28 -13.32 0.90 -14.10
N PHE A 29 -14.34 1.67 -13.70
CA PHE A 29 -15.48 1.19 -12.92
C PHE A 29 -16.70 1.02 -13.84
N PRO A 30 -17.70 0.21 -13.45
CA PRO A 30 -18.97 0.11 -14.19
C PRO A 30 -19.63 1.49 -14.38
N GLU A 31 -20.27 1.69 -15.54
CA GLU A 31 -21.12 2.86 -15.75
C GLU A 31 -22.20 2.88 -14.66
N ASP A 32 -22.39 4.05 -14.03
CA ASP A 32 -23.28 4.32 -12.89
C ASP A 32 -22.81 3.93 -11.48
N GLU A 33 -21.61 3.38 -11.31
CA GLU A 33 -21.02 3.18 -9.98
C GLU A 33 -20.10 4.33 -9.55
N LYS A 34 -20.14 4.68 -8.26
CA LYS A 34 -19.14 5.60 -7.70
C LYS A 34 -17.78 4.89 -7.70
N PRO A 35 -16.72 5.50 -8.26
CA PRO A 35 -15.40 4.89 -8.31
C PRO A 35 -14.79 4.93 -6.90
N VAL A 36 -15.07 3.92 -6.08
CA VAL A 36 -14.61 3.82 -4.69
C VAL A 36 -13.57 2.74 -4.59
N TRP A 37 -12.40 3.11 -4.10
CA TRP A 37 -11.29 2.22 -3.79
C TRP A 37 -11.32 1.84 -2.32
N LYS A 38 -11.39 0.56 -1.98
CA LYS A 38 -11.41 0.09 -0.59
C LYS A 38 -10.03 -0.32 -0.11
N VAL A 39 -9.65 0.19 1.06
CA VAL A 39 -8.37 -0.10 1.71
C VAL A 39 -8.54 -0.44 3.18
N ARG A 40 -7.52 -1.05 3.78
CA ARG A 40 -7.42 -1.30 5.22
C ARG A 40 -6.13 -0.76 5.84
N GLY A 41 -6.15 -0.64 7.16
CA GLY A 41 -4.93 -0.51 7.96
C GLY A 41 -4.05 -1.77 7.92
N LEU A 42 -2.75 -1.57 8.09
CA LEU A 42 -1.74 -2.62 8.13
C LEU A 42 -1.43 -3.05 9.57
N THR A 43 -0.97 -4.28 9.70
CA THR A 43 -0.34 -4.81 10.93
C THR A 43 1.11 -4.35 11.04
N ALA A 44 1.71 -4.49 12.23
CA ALA A 44 3.12 -4.14 12.43
C ALA A 44 4.07 -4.96 11.54
N ASP A 45 3.76 -6.25 11.33
CA ASP A 45 4.51 -7.14 10.43
C ASP A 45 4.45 -6.67 8.96
N GLU A 46 3.27 -6.23 8.50
CA GLU A 46 3.10 -5.65 7.17
C GLU A 46 3.85 -4.32 7.02
N VAL A 47 3.84 -3.48 8.05
CA VAL A 47 4.64 -2.24 8.06
C VAL A 47 6.13 -2.57 7.99
N ALA A 48 6.60 -3.61 8.67
CA ALA A 48 7.97 -4.07 8.58
C ALA A 48 8.32 -4.53 7.16
N ARG A 49 7.46 -5.32 6.49
CA ARG A 49 7.63 -5.69 5.07
C ARG A 49 7.73 -4.46 4.15
N CYS A 50 6.89 -3.45 4.36
CA CYS A 50 6.96 -2.21 3.60
C CYS A 50 8.30 -1.47 3.80
N ASN A 51 8.83 -1.46 5.03
CA ASN A 51 10.13 -0.87 5.32
C ASN A 51 11.29 -1.69 4.74
N GLU A 52 11.19 -3.02 4.71
CA GLU A 52 12.15 -3.89 4.03
C GLU A 52 12.19 -3.64 2.52
N ALA A 53 11.04 -3.40 1.88
CA ALA A 53 10.99 -3.04 0.46
C ALA A 53 11.79 -1.76 0.17
N ALA A 54 11.66 -0.73 1.02
CA ALA A 54 12.48 0.47 0.95
C ALA A 54 13.98 0.18 1.17
N ALA A 55 14.32 -0.67 2.15
CA ALA A 55 15.69 -0.98 2.49
C ALA A 55 16.40 -1.78 1.39
N LYS A 56 15.73 -2.78 0.81
CA LYS A 56 16.25 -3.59 -0.30
C LYS A 56 16.61 -2.71 -1.49
N ASN A 57 15.77 -1.73 -1.83
CA ASN A 57 16.10 -0.78 -2.89
C ASN A 57 17.37 0.03 -2.62
N LYS A 58 17.54 0.55 -1.40
CA LYS A 58 18.76 1.29 -1.02
C LYS A 58 20.01 0.40 -1.09
N THR A 59 19.90 -0.87 -0.68
CA THR A 59 21.02 -1.82 -0.74
C THR A 59 21.44 -2.08 -2.19
N VAL A 60 20.47 -2.23 -3.11
CA VAL A 60 20.76 -2.42 -4.54
C VAL A 60 21.41 -1.18 -5.14
N GLU A 61 20.95 0.02 -4.80
CA GLU A 61 21.59 1.29 -5.20
C GLU A 61 23.05 1.36 -4.70
N ALA A 62 23.28 1.15 -3.41
CA ALA A 62 24.60 1.26 -2.79
C ALA A 62 25.61 0.24 -3.36
N ILE A 63 25.16 -1.00 -3.63
CA ILE A 63 26.00 -2.01 -4.29
C ILE A 63 26.35 -1.56 -5.72
N ALA A 64 25.38 -1.04 -6.47
CA ALA A 64 25.63 -0.54 -7.82
C ALA A 64 26.59 0.66 -7.83
N GLU A 65 26.48 1.58 -6.86
CA GLU A 65 27.39 2.71 -6.69
C GLU A 65 28.81 2.28 -6.29
N ALA A 66 28.94 1.37 -5.32
CA ALA A 66 30.24 0.85 -4.88
C ALA A 66 30.99 0.13 -6.02
N LEU A 67 30.27 -0.62 -6.85
CA LEU A 67 30.82 -1.25 -8.04
C LEU A 67 31.18 -0.23 -9.13
N ALA A 68 30.41 0.85 -9.28
CA ALA A 68 30.72 1.94 -10.21
C ALA A 68 31.97 2.73 -9.82
N THR A 69 32.24 2.87 -8.52
CA THR A 69 33.50 3.47 -8.03
C THR A 69 34.72 2.57 -8.18
N GLY A 70 34.53 1.26 -8.39
CA GLY A 70 35.60 0.25 -8.48
C GLY A 70 35.88 -0.33 -9.88
N GLY A 71 35.03 -0.08 -10.89
CA GLY A 71 35.17 -0.68 -12.22
C GLY A 71 34.26 -0.07 -13.29
N LYS A 72 34.71 -0.18 -14.55
CA LYS A 72 34.18 0.47 -15.77
C LYS A 72 32.65 0.52 -15.84
N SER A 73 32.11 1.70 -16.18
CA SER A 73 30.67 2.03 -16.16
C SER A 73 29.75 1.06 -16.93
N GLU A 74 30.26 0.34 -17.93
CA GLU A 74 29.51 -0.67 -18.70
C GLU A 74 29.09 -1.90 -17.86
N GLN A 75 29.90 -2.31 -16.88
CA GLN A 75 29.54 -3.44 -15.99
C GLN A 75 28.39 -3.07 -15.06
N VAL A 76 28.31 -1.81 -14.65
CA VAL A 76 27.26 -1.28 -13.77
C VAL A 76 25.92 -1.28 -14.49
N GLU A 77 25.87 -0.85 -15.75
CA GLU A 77 24.66 -0.89 -16.56
C GLU A 77 24.20 -2.32 -16.87
N ALA A 78 25.13 -3.24 -17.16
CA ALA A 78 24.81 -4.65 -17.36
C ALA A 78 24.21 -5.30 -16.11
N ILE A 79 24.76 -5.01 -14.92
CA ILE A 79 24.23 -5.50 -13.63
C ILE A 79 22.84 -4.90 -13.36
N ARG A 80 22.64 -3.60 -13.60
CA ARG A 80 21.33 -2.96 -13.49
C ARG A 80 20.28 -3.62 -14.39
N LYS A 81 20.67 -3.99 -15.61
CA LYS A 81 19.80 -4.65 -16.61
C LYS A 81 19.50 -6.11 -16.26
N VAL A 82 20.49 -6.86 -15.74
CA VAL A 82 20.33 -8.26 -15.30
C VAL A 82 19.48 -8.37 -14.03
N LEU A 83 19.55 -7.38 -13.14
CA LEU A 83 18.74 -7.32 -11.92
C LEU A 83 17.34 -6.71 -12.13
N GLY A 84 16.97 -6.33 -13.36
CA GLY A 84 15.69 -5.68 -13.65
C GLY A 84 15.54 -4.26 -13.07
N VAL A 85 16.64 -3.64 -12.67
CA VAL A 85 16.69 -2.30 -12.06
C VAL A 85 16.83 -1.27 -13.18
N SER A 86 15.75 -1.03 -13.92
CA SER A 86 15.66 0.16 -14.78
C SER A 86 15.39 1.37 -13.90
N THR A 87 16.43 2.14 -13.54
CA THR A 87 16.35 3.36 -12.70
C THR A 87 15.83 3.05 -11.30
N SER A 88 16.64 3.28 -10.29
CA SER A 88 16.27 2.90 -8.93
C SER A 88 14.99 3.61 -8.48
N VAL A 89 13.99 2.82 -8.09
CA VAL A 89 12.74 3.34 -7.54
C VAL A 89 13.07 3.94 -6.19
N HIS A 90 12.80 5.24 -6.00
CA HIS A 90 13.05 5.93 -4.74
C HIS A 90 12.46 5.12 -3.58
N SER A 91 13.24 4.91 -2.51
CA SER A 91 12.86 4.03 -1.40
C SER A 91 11.45 4.26 -0.85
N GLU A 92 10.99 5.51 -0.78
CA GLU A 92 9.62 5.86 -0.39
C GLU A 92 8.56 5.30 -1.36
N ILE A 93 8.81 5.30 -2.67
CA ILE A 93 7.90 4.73 -3.67
C ILE A 93 7.86 3.21 -3.54
N ALA A 94 9.00 2.55 -3.31
CA ALA A 94 9.06 1.10 -3.10
C ALA A 94 8.24 0.68 -1.86
N LYS A 95 8.40 1.43 -0.76
CA LYS A 95 7.57 1.26 0.44
C LYS A 95 6.08 1.44 0.13
N ARG A 96 5.72 2.49 -0.61
CA ARG A 96 4.31 2.79 -0.93
C ARG A 96 3.67 1.79 -1.88
N MET A 97 4.43 1.23 -2.82
CA MET A 97 3.96 0.12 -3.66
C MET A 97 3.62 -1.10 -2.81
N GLU A 98 4.49 -1.47 -1.87
CA GLU A 98 4.24 -2.57 -0.94
C GLU A 98 3.04 -2.28 -0.02
N GLN A 99 2.91 -1.03 0.45
CA GLN A 99 1.75 -0.60 1.23
C GLN A 99 0.45 -0.76 0.45
N LEU A 100 0.44 -0.38 -0.83
CA LEU A 100 -0.74 -0.52 -1.69
C LEU A 100 -1.10 -2.00 -1.91
N VAL A 101 -0.11 -2.85 -2.21
CA VAL A 101 -0.31 -4.30 -2.40
C VAL A 101 -0.92 -4.95 -1.15
N LEU A 102 -0.42 -4.61 0.03
CA LEU A 102 -0.90 -5.19 1.28
C LEU A 102 -2.22 -4.59 1.79
N GLY A 103 -2.39 -3.27 1.58
CA GLY A 103 -3.50 -2.50 2.15
C GLY A 103 -4.72 -2.37 1.25
N SER A 104 -4.62 -2.69 -0.03
CA SER A 104 -5.77 -2.65 -0.95
C SER A 104 -6.67 -3.88 -0.78
N ILE A 105 -7.97 -3.63 -0.58
CA ILE A 105 -8.99 -4.69 -0.44
C ILE A 105 -9.71 -4.89 -1.77
N ASP A 106 -10.15 -3.78 -2.38
CA ASP A 106 -10.95 -3.78 -3.60
C ASP A 106 -10.59 -2.54 -4.43
N PRO A 107 -9.86 -2.71 -5.55
CA PRO A 107 -9.37 -3.99 -6.08
C PRO A 107 -8.23 -4.60 -5.25
N VAL A 108 -8.02 -5.92 -5.36
CA VAL A 108 -6.78 -6.55 -4.90
C VAL A 108 -5.67 -6.17 -5.87
N VAL A 109 -4.55 -5.64 -5.34
CA VAL A 109 -3.47 -5.08 -6.16
C VAL A 109 -2.23 -5.96 -6.16
N SER A 110 -1.69 -6.20 -7.35
CA SER A 110 -0.36 -6.76 -7.58
C SER A 110 0.70 -5.67 -7.68
N LEU A 111 1.98 -6.03 -7.56
CA LEU A 111 3.08 -5.07 -7.69
C LEU A 111 3.12 -4.39 -9.07
N ASP A 112 2.84 -5.11 -10.15
CA ASP A 112 2.81 -4.53 -11.51
C ASP A 112 1.70 -3.48 -11.65
N MET A 113 0.54 -3.71 -11.04
CA MET A 113 -0.55 -2.74 -11.00
C MET A 113 -0.15 -1.52 -10.16
N ALA A 114 0.47 -1.72 -9.00
CA ALA A 114 0.99 -0.63 -8.17
C ALA A 114 2.02 0.23 -8.91
N VAL A 115 2.91 -0.40 -9.70
CA VAL A 115 3.87 0.30 -10.58
C VAL A 115 3.14 1.09 -11.65
N LYS A 116 2.14 0.50 -12.31
CA LYS A 116 1.34 1.19 -13.32
C LYS A 116 0.63 2.41 -12.74
N LEU A 117 -0.02 2.26 -11.59
CA LEU A 117 -0.74 3.33 -10.91
C LEU A 117 0.21 4.46 -10.49
N ALA A 118 1.35 4.13 -9.87
CA ALA A 118 2.37 5.12 -9.51
C ALA A 118 2.94 5.88 -10.73
N THR A 119 2.98 5.23 -11.89
CA THR A 119 3.51 5.82 -13.14
C THR A 119 2.51 6.76 -13.82
N VAL A 120 1.23 6.37 -13.88
CA VAL A 120 0.22 7.08 -14.70
C VAL A 120 -0.72 7.98 -13.90
N LEU A 121 -0.94 7.66 -12.62
CA LEU A 121 -1.86 8.35 -11.71
C LEU A 121 -1.20 8.52 -10.33
N PRO A 122 -0.08 9.27 -10.25
CA PRO A 122 0.69 9.40 -9.02
C PRO A 122 -0.10 10.06 -7.88
N VAL A 123 -1.01 10.99 -8.19
CA VAL A 123 -1.83 11.66 -7.16
C VAL A 123 -2.74 10.66 -6.46
N GLU A 124 -3.45 9.83 -7.21
CA GLU A 124 -4.31 8.77 -6.70
C GLU A 124 -3.49 7.73 -5.93
N PHE A 125 -2.33 7.33 -6.46
CA PHE A 125 -1.40 6.44 -5.75
C PHE A 125 -1.02 6.98 -4.37
N TYR A 126 -0.68 8.27 -4.26
CA TYR A 126 -0.38 8.90 -2.98
C TYR A 126 -1.60 9.02 -2.07
N GLN A 127 -2.77 9.38 -2.61
CA GLN A 127 -4.01 9.47 -1.83
C GLN A 127 -4.38 8.13 -1.20
N ILE A 128 -4.36 7.05 -2.00
CA ILE A 128 -4.71 5.70 -1.54
C ILE A 128 -3.71 5.23 -0.47
N THR A 129 -2.41 5.39 -0.72
CA THR A 129 -1.37 4.96 0.23
C THR A 129 -1.34 5.82 1.50
N ASN A 130 -1.72 7.10 1.43
CA ASN A 130 -1.89 7.96 2.61
C ASN A 130 -3.07 7.51 3.48
N GLU A 131 -4.19 7.10 2.89
CA GLU A 131 -5.32 6.58 3.66
C GLU A 131 -4.95 5.25 4.34
N ILE A 132 -4.23 4.35 3.66
CA ILE A 132 -3.67 3.13 4.28
C ILE A 132 -2.81 3.48 5.50
N LEU A 133 -1.91 4.47 5.36
CA LEU A 133 -1.05 4.91 6.46
C LEU A 133 -1.85 5.50 7.63
N LYS A 134 -2.86 6.32 7.33
CA LYS A 134 -3.76 6.89 8.33
C LYS A 134 -4.51 5.81 9.09
N LEU A 135 -5.13 4.85 8.40
CA LEU A 135 -5.83 3.72 9.03
C LEU A 135 -4.89 2.87 9.89
N THR A 136 -3.67 2.64 9.40
CA THR A 136 -2.60 1.95 10.15
C THR A 136 -2.29 2.67 11.46
N GLY A 137 -2.16 4.00 11.43
CA GLY A 137 -1.93 4.83 12.63
C GLY A 137 -3.09 4.83 13.63
N LEU A 138 -4.32 4.62 13.17
CA LEU A 138 -5.51 4.52 14.03
C LEU A 138 -5.67 3.14 14.70
N GLY A 139 -4.85 2.16 14.29
CA GLY A 139 -4.89 0.80 14.80
C GLY A 139 -6.19 0.06 14.47
N HIS A 140 -6.26 -1.19 14.93
CA HIS A 140 -7.44 -2.03 14.77
C HIS A 140 -8.57 -1.59 15.72
N VAL A 141 -9.81 -1.94 15.39
CA VAL A 141 -10.97 -1.72 16.26
C VAL A 141 -11.43 -3.01 16.90
N PRO A 142 -11.97 -2.95 18.13
CA PRO A 142 -12.60 -4.11 18.75
C PRO A 142 -13.96 -4.41 18.09
N GLY A 143 -14.23 -5.69 17.82
CA GLY A 143 -15.47 -6.15 17.19
C GLY A 143 -15.45 -6.15 15.65
N PHE A 144 -16.54 -6.60 15.03
CA PHE A 144 -16.68 -6.67 13.56
C PHE A 144 -17.03 -5.29 12.97
N GLN A 145 -16.27 -4.85 11.97
CA GLN A 145 -16.69 -3.72 11.11
C GLN A 145 -17.36 -4.28 9.86
N PRO A 146 -18.65 -4.00 9.59
CA PRO A 146 -19.17 -4.16 8.25
C PRO A 146 -18.44 -3.15 7.35
N GLY A 147 -17.82 -3.63 6.27
CA GLY A 147 -17.15 -2.78 5.30
C GLY A 147 -18.08 -1.65 4.86
N SER A 148 -17.53 -0.45 4.73
CA SER A 148 -18.29 0.75 4.29
C SER A 148 -18.69 0.61 2.82
N GLY A 149 -19.66 -0.25 2.54
CA GLY A 149 -20.38 -0.40 1.28
C GLY A 149 -21.87 -0.34 1.57
N GLU A 150 -22.48 0.76 1.12
CA GLU A 150 -23.93 1.04 1.06
C GLU A 150 -24.76 0.78 2.33
N LYS A 151 -25.23 1.89 2.93
CA LYS A 151 -26.49 1.88 3.68
C LYS A 151 -27.60 1.43 2.73
N LYS A 152 -28.05 0.17 2.82
CA LYS A 152 -29.40 -0.17 2.39
C LYS A 152 -30.36 0.65 3.23
N THR A 153 -30.94 1.67 2.61
CA THR A 153 -32.13 2.36 3.11
C THR A 153 -33.26 1.35 3.14
N SER A 154 -33.51 0.77 4.31
CA SER A 154 -34.78 0.13 4.59
C SER A 154 -35.85 1.22 4.60
N GLY A 155 -36.53 1.42 3.47
CA GLY A 155 -37.77 2.18 3.41
C GLY A 155 -38.88 1.42 4.16
N PRO A 156 -39.88 2.13 4.72
CA PRO A 156 -40.92 1.51 5.53
C PRO A 156 -41.93 0.81 4.62
N VAL A 157 -42.33 -0.40 4.99
CA VAL A 157 -43.61 -1.01 4.60
C VAL A 157 -44.27 -1.53 5.86
#